data_AF-A0A7R9TNJ7-F1
#
_entry.id   AF-A0A7R9TNJ7-F1
#
_cell.length_a   1.000
_cell.length_b   1.000
_cell.length_c   1.000
_cell.angle_alpha   90.00
_cell.angle_beta   90.00
_cell.angle_gamma   90.00
#
_symmetry.space_group_name_H-M   'P 1'
#
loop_
_entity.id
_entity.type
_entity.pdbx_description
1 polymer ?
#
loop_
_entity_poly.entity_id
_entity_poly.type
_entity_poly.pdbx_seq_one_letter_code
_entity_poly.pdbx_strand_id
1 'polypeptide(L)'
;VMAAVAEGDGAAAEDVHERLLRVFVELASDEAWSVRKAVAESVVDVAAVCDQEQCIELLEVFEELANDVSQWVRTAALRSLGALVARCGGKEVSPDVVSYFTAMADPDPDGGGGAGPPGSTDLTYECAFALPAVALTLGAER
;
A
#
# COMPACT_ATOMS: atom_id res chain seq x y z
N VAL A 1 -27.83 1.52 -53.27
CA VAL A 1 -28.01 0.50 -52.21
C VAL A 1 -26.68 0.43 -51.48
N MET A 2 -26.55 1.19 -50.37
CA MET A 2 -26.54 0.68 -48.97
C MET A 2 -25.31 -0.22 -48.72
N ALA A 3 -24.29 0.24 -47.98
CA ALA A 3 -24.10 0.05 -46.52
C ALA A 3 -23.84 -1.44 -46.17
N ALA A 4 -22.88 -1.90 -45.35
CA ALA A 4 -22.29 -1.38 -44.11
C ALA A 4 -21.01 -2.22 -43.77
N VAL A 5 -19.92 -1.65 -43.21
CA VAL A 5 -19.50 -1.59 -41.77
C VAL A 5 -19.17 -2.99 -41.19
N ALA A 6 -18.08 -3.30 -40.48
CA ALA A 6 -17.38 -2.60 -39.39
C ALA A 6 -15.90 -3.02 -39.37
N GLU A 7 -14.96 -2.07 -39.29
CA GLU A 7 -14.26 -1.70 -38.04
C GLU A 7 -13.85 -2.94 -37.22
N GLY A 8 -12.60 -3.35 -37.44
CA GLY A 8 -11.91 -4.28 -36.55
C GLY A 8 -11.85 -3.68 -35.17
N ASP A 9 -12.31 -4.46 -34.20
CA ASP A 9 -12.36 -4.13 -32.78
C ASP A 9 -11.00 -3.62 -32.31
N GLY A 10 -10.93 -2.30 -32.15
CA GLY A 10 -9.81 -1.59 -31.58
C GLY A 10 -9.82 -1.75 -30.08
N ALA A 11 -9.59 -2.95 -29.58
CA ALA A 11 -8.91 -3.08 -28.30
C ALA A 11 -7.45 -2.73 -28.60
N ALA A 12 -7.07 -1.48 -28.34
CA ALA A 12 -5.66 -1.14 -28.16
C ALA A 12 -5.06 -2.24 -27.29
N ALA A 13 -3.90 -2.78 -27.66
CA ALA A 13 -3.21 -3.78 -26.86
C ALA A 13 -2.84 -3.12 -25.53
N GLU A 14 -3.77 -3.12 -24.59
CA GLU A 14 -3.61 -2.57 -23.26
C GLU A 14 -2.46 -3.33 -22.64
N ASP A 15 -1.49 -2.59 -22.13
CA ASP A 15 -0.25 -3.18 -21.66
C ASP A 15 -0.58 -4.18 -20.55
N VAL A 16 0.01 -5.38 -20.62
CA VAL A 16 -0.30 -6.44 -19.66
C VAL A 16 0.00 -5.97 -18.23
N HIS A 17 1.01 -5.12 -18.05
CA HIS A 17 1.34 -4.52 -16.77
C HIS A 17 0.24 -3.59 -16.27
N GLU A 18 -0.27 -2.68 -17.10
CA GLU A 18 -1.38 -1.77 -16.75
C GLU A 18 -2.64 -2.55 -16.34
N ARG A 19 -2.96 -3.60 -17.09
CA ARG A 19 -4.09 -4.49 -16.77
C ARG A 19 -3.92 -5.16 -15.41
N LEU A 20 -2.73 -5.67 -15.11
CA LEU A 20 -2.45 -6.34 -13.85
C LEU A 20 -2.48 -5.36 -12.67
N LEU A 21 -1.95 -4.14 -12.85
CA LEU A 21 -2.02 -3.10 -11.83
C LEU A 21 -3.46 -2.70 -11.54
N ARG A 22 -4.28 -2.47 -12.57
CA ARG A 22 -5.72 -2.19 -12.38
C ARG A 22 -6.41 -3.29 -11.57
N VAL A 23 -6.18 -4.56 -11.91
CA VAL A 23 -6.76 -5.68 -11.16
C VAL A 23 -6.26 -5.70 -9.72
N PHE A 24 -4.99 -5.38 -9.47
CA PHE A 24 -4.44 -5.31 -8.12
C PHE A 24 -5.12 -4.21 -7.28
N VAL A 25 -5.34 -3.04 -7.87
CA VAL A 25 -6.07 -1.93 -7.23
C VAL A 25 -7.52 -2.31 -6.96
N GLU A 26 -8.22 -2.95 -7.91
CA GLU A 26 -9.59 -3.44 -7.70
C GLU A 26 -9.68 -4.44 -6.53
N LEU A 27 -8.70 -5.34 -6.38
CA LEU A 27 -8.64 -6.30 -5.28
C LEU A 27 -8.42 -5.63 -3.91
N ALA A 28 -7.88 -4.42 -3.88
CA ALA A 28 -7.71 -3.66 -2.64
C ALA A 28 -9.06 -3.27 -2.01
N SER A 29 -10.15 -3.26 -2.78
CA SER A 29 -11.51 -2.96 -2.32
C SER A 29 -12.43 -4.19 -2.27
N ASP A 30 -11.87 -5.41 -2.34
CA ASP A 30 -12.66 -6.66 -2.33
C ASP A 30 -13.48 -6.82 -1.05
N GLU A 31 -14.66 -7.45 -1.12
CA GLU A 31 -15.54 -7.65 0.04
C GLU A 31 -14.87 -8.49 1.14
N ALA A 32 -14.04 -9.48 0.77
CA ALA A 32 -13.35 -10.34 1.70
C ALA A 32 -12.09 -9.66 2.26
N TRP A 33 -12.08 -9.43 3.57
CA TRP A 33 -10.92 -8.86 4.28
C TRP A 33 -9.62 -9.65 4.05
N SER A 34 -9.70 -10.95 3.79
CA SER A 34 -8.53 -11.79 3.52
C SER A 34 -7.89 -11.49 2.16
N VAL A 35 -8.68 -11.08 1.17
CA VAL A 35 -8.18 -10.64 -0.15
C VAL A 35 -7.47 -9.30 0.00
N ARG A 36 -8.11 -8.32 0.64
CA ARG A 36 -7.50 -7.01 0.92
C ARG A 36 -6.24 -7.11 1.78
N LYS A 37 -6.22 -8.03 2.74
CA LYS A 37 -5.01 -8.35 3.51
C LYS A 37 -3.88 -8.86 2.61
N ALA A 38 -4.18 -9.75 1.66
CA ALA A 38 -3.18 -10.25 0.71
C ALA A 38 -2.63 -9.14 -0.19
N VAL A 39 -3.46 -8.17 -0.59
CA VAL A 39 -3.01 -6.94 -1.28
C VAL A 39 -2.04 -6.16 -0.39
N ALA A 40 -2.40 -5.89 0.87
CA ALA A 40 -1.54 -5.16 1.81
C ALA A 40 -0.18 -5.86 2.06
N GLU A 41 -0.16 -7.19 2.07
CA GLU A 41 1.07 -7.99 2.25
C GLU A 41 1.96 -8.03 1.01
N SER A 42 1.41 -7.80 -0.19
CA SER A 42 2.13 -7.90 -1.47
C SER A 42 2.36 -6.55 -2.17
N VAL A 43 1.84 -5.44 -1.63
CA VAL A 43 1.93 -4.11 -2.24
C VAL A 43 3.35 -3.67 -2.58
N VAL A 44 4.34 -4.07 -1.76
CA VAL A 44 5.76 -3.75 -1.98
C VAL A 44 6.34 -4.50 -3.19
N ASP A 45 5.93 -5.76 -3.39
CA ASP A 45 6.37 -6.55 -4.55
C ASP A 45 5.80 -5.99 -5.85
N VAL A 46 4.57 -5.47 -5.82
CA VAL A 46 3.98 -4.76 -6.96
C VAL A 46 4.69 -3.42 -7.18
N ALA A 47 4.92 -2.64 -6.14
CA ALA A 47 5.69 -1.39 -6.21
C ALA A 47 7.10 -1.59 -6.79
N ALA A 48 7.70 -2.78 -6.63
CA ALA A 48 9.02 -3.09 -7.16
C ALA A 48 9.11 -2.96 -8.68
N VAL A 49 8.00 -3.18 -9.39
CA VAL A 49 7.92 -3.12 -10.87
C VAL A 49 7.21 -1.87 -11.38
N CYS A 50 6.75 -0.99 -10.49
CA CYS A 50 6.06 0.24 -10.84
C CYS A 50 7.02 1.41 -11.13
N ASP A 51 6.57 2.31 -11.99
CA ASP A 51 7.13 3.64 -12.15
C ASP A 51 6.62 4.61 -11.05
N GLN A 52 7.00 5.90 -11.16
CA GLN A 52 6.67 6.89 -10.14
C GLN A 52 5.17 7.20 -10.06
N GLU A 53 4.47 7.28 -11.20
CA GLU A 53 3.04 7.62 -11.22
C GLU A 53 2.23 6.48 -10.60
N GLN A 54 2.57 5.25 -10.93
CA GLN A 54 1.97 4.06 -10.34
C GLN A 54 2.30 3.91 -8.85
N CYS A 55 3.51 4.30 -8.44
CA CYS A 55 3.87 4.33 -7.02
C CYS A 55 3.00 5.31 -6.21
N ILE A 56 2.61 6.44 -6.80
CA ILE A 56 1.69 7.40 -6.16
C ILE A 56 0.30 6.76 -6.00
N GLU A 57 -0.21 6.11 -7.05
CA GLU A 57 -1.48 5.37 -6.98
C GLU A 57 -1.45 4.29 -5.89
N LEU A 58 -0.33 3.54 -5.76
CA LEU A 58 -0.17 2.55 -4.70
C LEU A 58 -0.10 3.15 -3.29
N LEU A 59 0.39 4.38 -3.14
CA LEU A 59 0.37 5.09 -1.85
C LEU A 59 -1.06 5.49 -1.46
N GLU A 60 -1.90 5.87 -2.42
CA GLU A 60 -3.33 6.13 -2.18
C GLU A 60 -4.07 4.85 -1.75
N VAL A 61 -3.84 3.74 -2.47
CA VAL A 61 -4.36 2.42 -2.11
C VAL A 61 -3.89 2.00 -0.71
N PHE A 62 -2.63 2.26 -0.37
CA PHE A 62 -2.10 2.00 0.96
C PHE A 62 -2.87 2.74 2.05
N GLU A 63 -3.20 4.02 1.85
CA GLU A 63 -3.96 4.80 2.83
C GLU A 63 -5.35 4.21 3.08
N GLU A 64 -6.02 3.71 2.04
CA GLU A 64 -7.28 2.99 2.20
C GLU A 64 -7.10 1.72 3.06
N LEU A 65 -6.07 0.93 2.79
CA LEU A 65 -5.76 -0.30 3.53
C LEU A 65 -5.35 -0.01 4.99
N ALA A 66 -4.63 1.09 5.23
CA ALA A 66 -4.22 1.53 6.56
C ALA A 66 -5.43 1.97 7.42
N ASN A 67 -6.50 2.44 6.78
CA ASN A 67 -7.76 2.83 7.42
C ASN A 67 -8.86 1.76 7.30
N ASP A 68 -8.53 0.55 6.86
CA ASP A 68 -9.50 -0.53 6.65
C ASP A 68 -10.29 -0.88 7.93
N VAL A 69 -11.55 -1.27 7.78
CA VAL A 69 -12.41 -1.70 8.90
C VAL A 69 -11.84 -2.90 9.67
N SER A 70 -11.11 -3.79 8.99
CA SER A 70 -10.49 -4.99 9.55
C SER A 70 -9.12 -4.67 10.14
N GLN A 71 -8.94 -4.94 11.43
CA GLN A 71 -7.63 -4.80 12.09
C GLN A 71 -6.52 -5.63 11.43
N TRP A 72 -6.87 -6.75 10.80
CA TRP A 72 -5.91 -7.64 10.14
C TRP A 72 -5.36 -7.03 8.86
N VAL A 73 -6.17 -6.26 8.14
CA VAL A 73 -5.75 -5.51 6.94
C VAL A 73 -4.89 -4.32 7.37
N ARG A 74 -5.35 -3.52 8.34
CA ARG A 74 -4.58 -2.39 8.87
C ARG A 74 -3.20 -2.81 9.37
N THR A 75 -3.12 -3.90 10.15
CA THR A 75 -1.84 -4.41 10.66
C THR A 75 -0.92 -4.88 9.53
N ALA A 76 -1.48 -5.54 8.51
CA ALA A 76 -0.70 -5.98 7.34
C ALA A 76 -0.16 -4.79 6.53
N ALA A 77 -0.98 -3.74 6.32
CA ALA A 77 -0.54 -2.51 5.68
C ALA A 77 0.59 -1.85 6.49
N LEU A 78 0.39 -1.62 7.79
CA LEU A 78 1.42 -0.99 8.62
C LEU A 78 2.75 -1.77 8.63
N ARG A 79 2.73 -3.10 8.56
CA ARG A 79 3.97 -3.90 8.41
C ARG A 79 4.71 -3.62 7.11
N SER A 80 4.01 -3.36 6.01
CA SER A 80 4.63 -3.06 4.71
C SER A 80 5.00 -1.59 4.51
N LEU A 81 4.51 -0.70 5.37
CA LEU A 81 4.62 0.76 5.23
C LEU A 81 6.06 1.25 5.04
N GLY A 82 6.98 0.83 5.90
CA GLY A 82 8.37 1.30 5.84
C GLY A 82 9.06 0.94 4.52
N ALA A 83 8.82 -0.28 4.03
CA ALA A 83 9.37 -0.74 2.76
C ALA A 83 8.70 -0.04 1.56
N LEU A 84 7.39 0.19 1.63
CA LEU A 84 6.67 0.91 0.59
C LEU A 84 7.15 2.37 0.47
N VAL A 85 7.31 3.07 1.59
CA VAL A 85 7.88 4.44 1.60
C VAL A 85 9.31 4.43 1.08
N ALA A 86 10.13 3.45 1.43
CA ALA A 86 11.48 3.36 0.88
C ALA A 86 11.50 3.18 -0.65
N ARG A 87 10.48 2.53 -1.23
CA ARG A 87 10.39 2.24 -2.67
C ARG A 87 9.70 3.31 -3.50
N CYS A 88 8.60 3.87 -2.99
CA CYS A 88 7.72 4.79 -3.68
C CYS A 88 7.77 6.22 -3.12
N GLY A 89 8.51 6.43 -2.03
CA GLY A 89 8.54 7.72 -1.35
C GLY A 89 9.26 8.82 -2.13
N GLY A 90 9.20 10.03 -1.58
CA GLY A 90 9.74 11.23 -2.22
C GLY A 90 8.95 12.48 -1.83
N LYS A 91 8.82 13.43 -2.75
CA LYS A 91 8.08 14.69 -2.50
C LYS A 91 6.57 14.48 -2.48
N GLU A 92 6.04 13.41 -3.05
CA GLU A 92 4.60 13.16 -3.12
C GLU A 92 4.00 12.41 -1.92
N VAL A 93 4.81 11.87 -0.99
CA VAL A 93 4.28 11.14 0.17
C VAL A 93 3.37 12.03 1.02
N SER A 94 2.16 11.57 1.35
CA SER A 94 1.23 12.35 2.17
C SER A 94 1.75 12.52 3.61
N PRO A 95 1.33 13.58 4.34
CA PRO A 95 1.61 13.72 5.76
C PRO A 95 1.05 12.56 6.60
N ASP A 96 -0.07 11.96 6.15
CA ASP A 96 -0.73 10.87 6.86
C ASP A 96 0.14 9.60 6.85
N VAL A 97 0.80 9.30 5.74
CA VAL A 97 1.78 8.20 5.66
C VAL A 97 2.92 8.35 6.68
N VAL A 98 3.41 9.59 6.89
CA VAL A 98 4.43 9.87 7.91
C VAL A 98 3.85 9.72 9.32
N SER A 99 2.62 10.18 9.54
CA SER A 99 1.88 10.02 10.80
C SER A 99 1.71 8.53 11.15
N TYR A 100 1.28 7.70 10.20
CA TYR A 100 1.16 6.25 10.40
C TYR A 100 2.51 5.61 10.77
N PHE A 101 3.58 5.97 10.07
CA PHE A 101 4.91 5.41 10.33
C PHE A 101 5.44 5.78 11.72
N THR A 102 5.23 7.03 12.14
CA THR A 102 5.66 7.50 13.46
C THR A 102 4.80 6.93 14.59
N ALA A 103 3.50 6.73 14.36
CA ALA A 103 2.59 6.10 15.31
C ALA A 103 2.96 4.62 15.60
N MET A 104 3.58 3.90 14.66
CA MET A 104 4.09 2.53 14.90
C MET A 104 5.14 2.45 16.02
N ALA A 105 5.81 3.57 16.34
CA ALA A 105 6.82 3.65 17.39
C ALA A 105 6.23 3.74 18.81
N ASP A 106 4.94 4.07 18.95
CA ASP A 106 4.25 4.16 20.23
C ASP A 106 3.09 3.15 20.28
N PRO A 107 3.36 1.89 20.70
CA PRO A 107 2.31 0.90 20.87
C PRO A 107 1.51 1.26 22.12
N ASP A 108 0.53 2.15 21.98
CA ASP A 108 -0.51 2.59 22.92
C ASP A 108 -0.32 2.24 24.43
N PRO A 109 -0.17 3.24 25.33
CA PRO A 109 0.05 3.04 26.77
C PRO A 109 -1.13 2.47 27.58
N ASP A 110 -2.33 2.39 27.00
CA ASP A 110 -3.52 1.78 27.61
C ASP A 110 -3.47 0.24 27.53
N GLY A 111 -2.42 -0.34 28.10
CA GLY A 111 -2.21 -1.78 28.22
C GLY A 111 -3.46 -2.54 28.68
N GLY A 112 -4.28 -2.96 27.72
CA GLY A 112 -5.16 -4.10 27.86
C GLY A 112 -4.26 -5.32 27.94
N GLY A 113 -3.85 -5.68 29.16
CA GLY A 113 -3.17 -6.92 29.51
C GLY A 113 -4.05 -8.15 29.24
N GLY A 114 -4.44 -8.35 27.98
CA GLY A 114 -5.28 -9.43 27.53
C GLY A 114 -4.98 -9.72 26.07
N ALA A 115 -4.17 -10.75 25.83
CA ALA A 115 -4.12 -11.54 24.59
C ALA A 115 -4.47 -10.76 23.30
N GLY A 116 -3.73 -9.70 22.99
CA GLY A 116 -3.59 -9.30 21.60
C GLY A 116 -2.89 -10.44 20.85
N PRO A 117 -3.22 -10.69 19.56
CA PRO A 117 -2.47 -11.68 18.79
C PRO A 117 -0.97 -11.31 18.84
N PRO A 118 -0.04 -12.28 18.89
CA PRO A 118 1.39 -11.99 18.87
C PRO A 118 1.69 -11.09 17.66
N GLY A 119 2.07 -9.83 17.91
CA GLY A 119 2.13 -8.84 16.82
C GLY A 119 2.20 -7.35 17.22
N SER A 120 1.81 -6.93 18.42
CA SER A 120 1.88 -5.49 18.79
C SER A 120 3.32 -4.99 18.99
N THR A 121 4.24 -5.85 19.45
CA THR A 121 5.70 -5.60 19.46
C THR A 121 6.33 -5.68 18.06
N ASP A 122 5.58 -6.17 17.07
CA ASP A 122 6.09 -6.38 15.72
C ASP A 122 6.15 -5.06 14.97
N LEU A 123 5.11 -4.22 15.05
CA LEU A 123 5.10 -2.94 14.33
C LEU A 123 6.20 -1.97 14.80
N THR A 124 6.49 -1.93 16.10
CA THR A 124 7.60 -1.12 16.63
C THR A 124 8.95 -1.61 16.11
N TYR A 125 9.12 -2.93 16.00
CA TYR A 125 10.32 -3.51 15.38
C TYR A 125 10.40 -3.18 13.89
N GLU A 126 9.30 -3.34 13.15
CA GLU A 126 9.24 -3.04 11.72
C GLU A 126 9.56 -1.57 11.42
N CYS A 127 8.97 -0.62 12.17
CA CYS A 127 9.29 0.80 11.97
C CYS A 127 10.75 1.10 12.35
N ALA A 128 11.26 0.54 13.45
CA ALA A 128 12.65 0.74 13.85
C ALA A 128 13.64 0.19 12.79
N PHE A 129 13.33 -0.96 12.20
CA PHE A 129 14.13 -1.57 11.14
C PHE A 129 14.10 -0.74 9.86
N ALA A 130 12.93 -0.24 9.46
CA ALA A 130 12.77 0.53 8.23
C ALA A 130 13.17 2.02 8.34
N LEU A 131 13.29 2.56 9.56
CA LEU A 131 13.54 3.98 9.82
C LEU A 131 14.71 4.58 9.03
N PRO A 132 15.88 3.93 8.88
CA PRO A 132 16.99 4.52 8.12
C PRO A 132 16.63 4.72 6.65
N ALA A 133 15.94 3.75 6.02
CA ALA A 133 15.54 3.85 4.62
C ALA A 133 14.47 4.93 4.44
N VAL A 134 13.47 4.97 5.32
CA VAL A 134 12.42 5.99 5.31
C VAL A 134 13.00 7.40 5.48
N ALA A 135 13.91 7.60 6.44
CA ALA A 135 14.54 8.89 6.69
C ALA A 135 15.36 9.38 5.48
N LEU A 136 16.07 8.46 4.80
CA LEU A 136 16.83 8.78 3.59
C LEU A 136 15.90 9.13 2.41
N THR A 137 14.80 8.40 2.24
CA THR A 137 13.87 8.63 1.13
C THR A 137 13.06 9.93 1.30
N LEU A 138 12.64 10.26 2.53
CA LEU A 138 11.90 11.50 2.80
C LEU A 138 12.81 12.74 2.81
N GLY A 139 14.07 12.57 3.20
CA GLY A 139 15.06 13.65 3.25
C GLY A 139 14.82 14.65 4.40
N ALA A 140 15.74 15.60 4.56
CA ALA A 140 15.74 16.55 5.68
C ALA A 140 14.73 17.70 5.58
N GLU A 141 14.05 17.85 4.43
CA GLU A 141 13.11 18.95 4.17
C GLU A 141 11.65 18.61 4.51
N ARG A 142 11.40 17.44 5.13
CA ARG A 142 10.09 16.97 5.59
C ARG A 142 9.98 16.97 7.10
#